data_AF-A0A918YSW0-F1
#
_entry.id   AF-A0A918YSW0-F1
#
_cell.length_a   1.000
_cell.length_b   1.000
_cell.length_c   1.000
_cell.angle_alpha   90.00
_cell.angle_beta   90.00
_cell.angle_gamma   90.00
#
_symmetry.space_group_name_H-M   'P 1'
#
loop_
_entity.id
_entity.type
_entity.pdbx_description
1 polymer ?
#
loop_
_entity_poly.entity_id
_entity_poly.type
_entity_poly.pdbx_seq_one_letter_code
_entity_poly.pdbx_strand_id
1 'polypeptide(L)' 'MATDTPSTSVEENQEQLATWFIALCGEPDDAEAAARADQALHALDTLLAADAQ' A
#
# COMPACT_ATOMS: atom_id res chain seq x y z
N MET A 1 17.04 -15.95 -17.59
CA MET A 1 16.52 -16.09 -16.21
C MET A 1 16.95 -14.81 -15.50
N ALA A 2 16.11 -13.87 -15.08
CA ALA A 2 14.72 -13.92 -14.65
C ALA A 2 13.89 -12.81 -15.34
N THR A 3 12.59 -13.05 -15.49
CA THR A 3 11.60 -12.03 -15.81
C THR A 3 11.36 -11.19 -14.55
N ASP A 4 12.08 -10.07 -14.46
CA ASP A 4 11.78 -8.98 -13.53
C ASP A 4 10.52 -8.27 -14.05
N THR A 5 9.37 -8.86 -13.77
CA THR A 5 8.12 -8.13 -13.86
C THR A 5 8.08 -7.27 -12.60
N PRO A 6 7.96 -5.94 -12.69
CA PRO A 6 7.66 -5.10 -11.54
C PRO A 6 6.21 -5.38 -11.15
N SER A 7 5.97 -6.57 -10.60
CA SER A 7 4.79 -6.88 -9.83
C SER A 7 4.94 -6.02 -8.60
N THR A 8 4.28 -4.86 -8.57
CA THR A 8 4.14 -4.09 -7.34
C THR A 8 3.53 -5.05 -6.33
N SER A 9 4.37 -5.62 -5.48
CA SER A 9 4.03 -6.86 -4.77
C SER A 9 3.11 -6.52 -3.61
N VAL A 10 2.31 -7.50 -3.18
CA VAL A 10 1.45 -7.37 -1.99
C VAL A 10 2.29 -6.91 -0.79
N GLU A 11 3.50 -7.44 -0.63
CA GLU A 11 4.46 -7.02 0.40
C GLU A 11 4.84 -5.53 0.30
N GLU A 12 5.19 -5.02 -0.88
CA GLU A 12 5.55 -3.61 -1.07
C GLU A 12 4.38 -2.66 -0.74
N ASN A 13 3.14 -3.07 -1.05
CA ASN A 13 1.95 -2.30 -0.69
C ASN A 13 1.67 -2.34 0.82
N GLN A 14 1.92 -3.48 1.48
CA GLN A 14 1.83 -3.59 2.93
C GLN A 14 2.87 -2.71 3.64
N GLU A 15 4.11 -2.68 3.15
CA GLU A 15 5.17 -1.83 3.70
C GLU A 15 4.87 -0.34 3.53
N GLN A 16 4.36 0.06 2.36
CA GLN A 16 3.92 1.43 2.13
C GLN A 16 2.75 1.81 3.03
N LEU A 17 1.74 0.94 3.15
CA LEU A 17 0.62 1.16 4.05
C LEU A 17 1.09 1.34 5.49
N ALA A 18 1.96 0.44 5.98
CA ALA A 18 2.51 0.53 7.33
C ALA A 18 3.24 1.87 7.56
N THR A 19 4.05 2.31 6.58
CA THR A 19 4.77 3.59 6.65
C THR A 19 3.83 4.78 6.79
N TRP A 20 2.82 4.88 5.93
CA TRP A 20 1.87 6.00 5.97
C TRP A 20 0.96 5.95 7.20
N PHE A 21 0.60 4.74 7.65
CA PHE A 21 -0.20 4.58 8.87
C PHE A 21 0.59 5.01 10.13
N ILE A 22 1.89 4.70 10.18
CA ILE A 22 2.77 5.18 11.26
C ILE A 22 2.90 6.71 11.21
N ALA A 23 3.03 7.30 10.02
CA ALA A 23 3.06 8.76 9.86
C ALA A 23 1.77 9.41 10.38
N LEU A 24 0.60 8.87 10.03
CA LEU A 24 -0.71 9.28 10.56
C LEU A 24 -0.83 9.14 12.08
N CYS A 25 -0.23 8.11 12.67
CA CYS A 25 -0.20 7.98 14.13
C CYS A 25 0.62 9.10 14.80
N GLY A 26 1.62 9.63 14.10
CA GLY A 26 2.45 10.75 14.56
C GLY A 26 1.79 12.11 14.32
N GLU A 27 1.13 12.28 13.17
CA GLU A 27 0.41 13.50 12.79
C GLU A 27 -0.96 13.13 12.18
N PRO A 28 -2.02 13.03 13.00
CA PRO A 28 -3.33 12.55 12.54
C PRO A 28 -4.04 13.51 11.60
N ASP A 29 -3.64 14.78 11.58
CA ASP A 29 -4.16 15.82 10.69
C ASP A 29 -3.37 15.94 9.38
N ASP A 30 -2.35 15.09 9.15
CA ASP A 30 -1.61 15.04 7.89
C ASP A 30 -2.48 14.46 6.78
N ALA A 31 -3.09 15.36 6.01
CA ALA A 31 -3.95 15.02 4.89
C ALA A 31 -3.22 14.29 3.76
N GLU A 32 -1.91 14.52 3.59
CA GLU A 32 -1.12 13.81 2.59
C GLU A 32 -0.88 12.36 3.03
N ALA A 33 -0.47 12.15 4.28
CA ALA A 33 -0.31 10.81 4.84
C ALA A 33 -1.64 10.02 4.81
N ALA A 34 -2.77 10.66 5.12
CA ALA A 34 -4.11 10.09 4.98
C ALA A 34 -4.38 9.60 3.56
N ALA A 35 -4.19 10.46 2.55
CA ALA A 35 -4.45 10.13 1.16
C ALA A 35 -3.52 9.02 0.65
N ARG A 36 -2.27 8.99 1.10
CA ARG A 36 -1.29 7.96 0.72
C ARG A 36 -1.60 6.60 1.35
N ALA A 37 -2.00 6.57 2.62
CA ALA A 37 -2.44 5.35 3.29
C ALA A 37 -3.70 4.76 2.62
N ASP A 38 -4.67 5.61 2.26
CA ASP A 38 -5.88 5.19 1.55
C ASP A 38 -5.58 4.60 0.17
N GLN A 39 -4.69 5.24 -0.61
CA GLN A 39 -4.25 4.72 -1.91
C GLN A 39 -3.55 3.35 -1.78
N ALA A 40 -2.69 3.19 -0.77
CA ALA A 40 -2.01 1.92 -0.51
C ALA A 40 -2.98 0.81 -0.10
N LEU A 41 -4.00 1.13 0.73
CA LEU A 41 -5.08 0.21 1.08
C LEU A 41 -5.87 -0.23 -0.15
N HIS A 42 -6.27 0.71 -1.01
CA HIS A 42 -7.04 0.40 -2.21
C HIS A 42 -6.26 -0.46 -3.20
N ALA A 43 -4.96 -0.18 -3.37
CA ALA A 43 -4.09 -0.99 -4.21
C ALA A 43 -3.95 -2.42 -3.67
N LEU A 44 -3.77 -2.57 -2.34
CA LEU A 44 -3.70 -3.87 -1.68
C LEU A 44 -5.00 -4.67 -1.83
N ASP A 45 -6.16 -4.03 -1.62
CA ASP A 45 -7.48 -4.64 -1.79
C ASP A 45 -7.66 -5.17 -3.22
N THR A 46 -7.30 -4.36 -4.22
CA THR A 46 -7.39 -4.75 -5.64
C THR A 46 -6.51 -5.95 -5.97
N LEU A 47 -5.27 -5.97 -5.45
CA LEU A 47 -4.34 -7.08 -5.66
C LEU A 47 -4.83 -8.38 -5.01
N LEU A 48 -5.34 -8.30 -3.77
CA LEU A 48 -5.89 -9.46 -3.07
C LEU A 48 -7.17 -9.98 -3.71
N ALA A 49 -8.04 -9.08 -4.21
CA ALA A 49 -9.23 -9.46 -4.93
C ALA A 49 -8.92 -10.15 -6.27
N ALA A 50 -7.86 -9.72 -6.96
CA ALA A 50 -7.40 -10.34 -8.20
C ALA A 50 -6.78 -11.74 -7.99
N ASP A 51 -6.10 -11.96 -6.87
CA ASP A 51 -5.50 -13.27 -6.52
C ASP A 51 -6.55 -14.31 -6.09
N ALA A 52 -7.70 -13.85 -5.56
CA ALA A 52 -8.79 -14.73 -5.11
C ALA A 52 -9.68 -15.30 -6.24
N GLN A 53 -9.46 -14.91 -7.50
CA GLN A 53 -10.22 -15.36 -8.68
C GLN A 53 -9.53 -16.49 -9.45
#